data_AF-A0A328MSW7-F1
#
_entry.id   AF-A0A328MSW7-F1
#
_cell.length_a   1.000
_cell.length_b   1.000
_cell.length_c   1.000
_cell.angle_alpha   90.00
_cell.angle_beta   90.00
_cell.angle_gamma   90.00
#
_symmetry.space_group_name_H-M   'P 1'
#
loop_
_entity.id
_entity.type
_entity.pdbx_description
1 polymer ?
#
loop_
_entity_poly.entity_id
_entity_poly.type
_entity_poly.pdbx_seq_one_letter_code
_entity_poly.pdbx_strand_id
1 'polypeptide(L)'
;MAVARDKRPPMVRRTALRDGLVDIDGARIAEATEQLRHRSRATLHDRLHRVRMAGGLAVQAGLAAGLAYLISHKLLGNPQPVFAPISAVGTLAASVGQRFRRTVELIVGVGVGVAVGDLLIYLLGTGAWQLGLVVTVAILLTIFAGASVAIVIQAAATAVLIVTLSPSTQNLEIPRFVDAFLGGGIALLVTAVLLPLNPLRVINRAARPALDLLAAQLDATADGLRNRDRAAIQGALERLRNNKEELATLGEAIEGAKETATLSPARWHRRDELTHYAEAADPIDRAMRNSGTLIRRSVTLVEDEEPVPDPMPDAIGHLAESVRLLKHEFAAGEEPEKARERSLRAVSEAGRAYGAGVGFSGSVVIAQIRTTASDLLVASGIEQEEANRWIRTAFGEQERPVGEPAEPGETPKPPTAPPVG
;
A
#
# COMPACT_ATOMS: atom_id res chain seq x y z
N MET A 1 23.73 95.54 44.00
CA MET A 1 25.03 94.98 44.45
C MET A 1 24.77 93.74 45.29
N ALA A 2 25.46 92.64 44.96
CA ALA A 2 25.70 91.38 45.69
C ALA A 2 24.48 90.63 46.30
N VAL A 3 23.96 89.57 45.67
CA VAL A 3 24.46 88.18 45.65
C VAL A 3 24.26 87.45 46.99
N ALA A 4 23.33 86.48 47.01
CA ALA A 4 23.57 85.15 47.57
C ALA A 4 22.50 84.18 47.05
N ARG A 5 22.96 83.18 46.29
CA ARG A 5 22.23 82.00 45.85
C ARG A 5 21.77 81.19 47.06
N ASP A 6 20.54 80.69 47.05
CA ASP A 6 20.33 79.29 47.39
C ASP A 6 19.08 78.70 46.70
N LYS A 7 19.26 77.56 46.05
CA LYS A 7 18.28 76.90 45.17
C LYS A 7 17.45 75.91 45.99
N ARG A 8 16.18 76.23 46.23
CA ARG A 8 15.17 75.26 46.68
C ARG A 8 14.53 74.56 45.46
N PRO A 9 14.45 73.22 45.39
CA PRO A 9 13.65 72.57 44.36
C PRO A 9 12.15 72.60 44.73
N PRO A 10 11.25 72.73 43.74
CA PRO A 10 9.83 72.93 43.98
C PRO A 10 9.07 71.63 44.26
N MET A 11 8.12 71.75 45.18
CA MET A 11 7.06 70.81 45.43
C MET A 11 6.00 70.85 44.32
N VAL A 12 5.54 69.65 43.93
CA VAL A 12 4.23 69.32 43.32
C VAL A 12 4.03 69.62 41.83
N ARG A 13 4.07 68.54 41.03
CA ARG A 13 2.99 68.25 40.09
C ARG A 13 2.83 66.74 39.91
N ARG A 14 1.84 66.16 40.58
CA ARG A 14 1.29 64.84 40.26
C ARG A 14 0.62 64.94 38.88
N THR A 15 1.15 64.22 37.90
CA THR A 15 0.39 63.84 36.71
C THR A 15 0.78 62.40 36.38
N ALA A 16 -0.23 61.54 36.33
CA ALA A 16 -0.11 60.11 36.12
C ALA A 16 0.46 59.79 34.74
N LEU A 17 1.41 58.87 34.69
CA LEU A 17 1.62 57.94 33.58
C LEU A 17 2.05 56.61 34.22
N ARG A 18 1.03 55.81 34.48
CA ARG A 18 1.11 54.43 34.93
C ARG A 18 1.08 53.61 33.64
N ASP A 19 2.23 53.31 33.07
CA ASP A 19 2.33 52.39 31.93
C ASP A 19 3.72 51.77 31.88
N GLY A 20 3.77 50.45 31.71
CA GLY A 20 4.99 49.75 31.28
C GLY A 20 5.65 48.81 32.28
N LEU A 21 4.90 47.97 33.00
CA LEU A 21 5.40 46.63 33.33
C LEU A 21 4.49 45.62 32.63
N VAL A 22 4.74 45.48 31.32
CA VAL A 22 4.19 44.39 30.53
C VAL A 22 4.66 43.09 31.19
N ASP A 23 3.70 42.23 31.49
CA ASP A 23 3.87 40.88 32.04
C ASP A 23 4.52 39.97 30.99
N ILE A 24 5.81 40.21 30.73
CA ILE A 24 6.61 39.49 29.72
C ILE A 24 6.84 38.04 30.15
N ASP A 25 6.86 37.78 31.46
CA ASP A 25 7.08 36.44 32.01
C ASP A 25 5.80 35.59 31.95
N GLY A 26 4.63 36.16 32.23
CA GLY A 26 3.35 35.49 32.07
C GLY A 26 3.06 35.10 30.61
N ALA A 27 3.35 35.99 29.66
CA ALA A 27 3.18 35.73 28.24
C ALA A 27 4.10 34.61 27.72
N ARG A 28 5.38 34.60 28.13
CA ARG A 28 6.35 33.55 27.74
C ARG A 28 6.03 32.18 28.34
N ILE A 29 5.56 32.15 29.59
CA ILE A 29 5.17 30.90 30.25
C ILE A 29 3.88 30.36 29.62
N ALA A 30 2.91 31.22 29.31
CA ALA A 30 1.69 30.85 28.60
C ALA A 30 2.00 30.25 27.21
N GLU A 31 2.85 30.92 26.42
CA GLU A 31 3.24 30.48 25.08
C GLU A 31 4.04 29.16 25.10
N ALA A 32 4.93 28.97 26.09
CA ALA A 32 5.65 27.71 26.30
C ALA A 32 4.72 26.56 26.71
N THR A 33 3.75 26.82 27.61
CA THR A 33 2.74 25.81 27.99
C THR A 33 1.79 25.46 26.85
N GLU A 34 1.46 26.42 25.98
CA GLU A 34 0.60 26.19 24.82
C GLU A 34 1.33 25.42 23.71
N GLN A 35 2.61 25.72 23.45
CA GLN A 35 3.46 24.94 22.55
C GLN A 35 3.71 23.51 23.04
N LEU A 36 3.89 23.31 24.35
CA LEU A 36 3.97 21.97 24.95
C LEU A 36 2.64 21.23 24.87
N ARG A 37 1.51 21.91 25.03
CA ARG A 37 0.16 21.33 24.92
C ARG A 37 -0.19 20.96 23.47
N HIS A 38 0.25 21.74 22.49
CA HIS A 38 0.10 21.41 21.07
C HIS A 38 1.03 20.29 20.61
N ARG A 39 2.32 20.29 21.03
CA ARG A 39 3.25 19.18 20.74
C ARG A 39 2.83 17.88 21.44
N SER A 40 2.36 17.95 22.68
CA SER A 40 1.86 16.77 23.42
C SER A 40 0.55 16.23 22.85
N ARG A 41 -0.38 17.09 22.42
CA ARG A 41 -1.60 16.65 21.72
C ARG A 41 -1.31 16.04 20.36
N ALA A 42 -0.39 16.61 19.58
CA ALA A 42 0.04 16.03 18.30
C ALA A 42 0.72 14.66 18.50
N THR A 43 1.61 14.54 19.49
CA THR A 43 2.24 13.25 19.82
C THR A 43 1.27 12.23 20.44
N LEU A 44 0.29 12.66 21.24
CA LEU A 44 -0.75 11.78 21.78
C LEU A 44 -1.71 11.31 20.69
N HIS A 45 -2.10 12.19 19.76
CA HIS A 45 -2.94 11.82 18.63
C HIS A 45 -2.23 10.81 17.73
N ASP A 46 -0.95 11.02 17.41
CA ASP A 46 -0.15 10.07 16.65
C ASP A 46 0.09 8.75 17.39
N ARG A 47 0.24 8.77 18.71
CA ARG A 47 0.39 7.57 19.54
C ARG A 47 -0.94 6.81 19.65
N LEU A 48 -2.06 7.50 19.86
CA LEU A 48 -3.40 6.91 19.88
C LEU A 48 -3.80 6.36 18.51
N HIS A 49 -3.42 7.05 17.43
CA HIS A 49 -3.61 6.56 16.08
C HIS A 49 -2.76 5.30 15.85
N ARG A 50 -1.50 5.26 16.29
CA ARG A 50 -0.68 4.04 16.26
C ARG A 50 -1.27 2.89 17.07
N VAL A 51 -1.78 3.15 18.28
CA VAL A 51 -2.44 2.13 19.11
C VAL A 51 -3.75 1.66 18.48
N ARG A 52 -4.55 2.55 17.88
CA ARG A 52 -5.75 2.17 17.12
C ARG A 52 -5.39 1.29 15.91
N MET A 53 -4.32 1.62 15.20
CA MET A 53 -3.83 0.84 14.07
C MET A 53 -3.25 -0.52 14.49
N ALA A 54 -2.63 -0.60 15.67
CA ALA A 54 -2.06 -1.84 16.24
C ALA A 54 -3.02 -2.63 17.14
N GLY A 55 -4.19 -2.08 17.46
CA GLY A 55 -5.12 -2.65 18.44
C GLY A 55 -5.68 -3.99 18.03
N GLY A 56 -5.95 -4.19 16.73
CA GLY A 56 -6.38 -5.48 16.19
C GLY A 56 -5.33 -6.57 16.40
N LEU A 57 -4.06 -6.25 16.15
CA LEU A 57 -2.94 -7.18 16.34
C LEU A 57 -2.76 -7.54 17.83
N ALA A 58 -2.89 -6.54 18.72
CA ALA A 58 -2.77 -6.76 20.17
C ALA A 58 -3.89 -7.69 20.70
N VAL A 59 -5.13 -7.49 20.26
CA VAL A 59 -6.26 -8.37 20.62
C VAL A 59 -6.04 -9.78 20.08
N GLN A 60 -5.55 -9.92 18.85
CA GLN A 60 -5.23 -11.22 18.26
C GLN A 60 -4.12 -11.94 19.01
N ALA A 61 -3.02 -11.25 19.33
CA ALA A 61 -1.93 -11.81 20.11
C ALA A 61 -2.41 -12.27 21.49
N GLY A 62 -3.25 -11.47 22.17
CA GLY A 62 -3.85 -11.84 23.44
C GLY A 62 -4.78 -13.05 23.35
N LEU A 63 -5.63 -13.11 22.31
CA LEU A 63 -6.51 -14.25 22.06
C LEU A 63 -5.73 -15.52 21.71
N ALA A 64 -4.72 -15.43 20.84
CA ALA A 64 -3.86 -16.55 20.47
C ALA A 64 -3.11 -17.09 21.69
N ALA A 65 -2.53 -16.21 22.51
CA ALA A 65 -1.88 -16.59 23.75
C ALA A 65 -2.84 -17.29 24.72
N GLY A 66 -4.04 -16.73 24.91
CA GLY A 66 -5.05 -17.30 25.81
C GLY A 66 -5.57 -18.66 25.34
N LEU A 67 -5.85 -18.81 24.05
CA LEU A 67 -6.28 -20.09 23.48
C LEU A 67 -5.16 -21.14 23.53
N ALA A 68 -3.92 -20.75 23.24
CA ALA A 68 -2.76 -21.64 23.34
C ALA A 68 -2.54 -22.14 24.76
N TYR A 69 -2.68 -21.24 25.75
CA TYR A 69 -2.64 -21.62 27.16
C TYR A 69 -3.77 -22.60 27.51
N LEU A 70 -5.02 -22.27 27.17
CA LEU A 70 -6.18 -23.09 27.53
C LEU A 70 -6.14 -24.48 26.91
N ILE A 71 -5.78 -24.59 25.64
CA ILE A 71 -5.72 -25.85 24.92
C ILE A 71 -4.56 -26.70 25.45
N SER A 72 -3.38 -26.12 25.64
CA SER A 72 -2.25 -26.86 26.21
C SER A 72 -2.54 -27.32 27.65
N HIS A 73 -3.13 -26.47 28.48
CA HIS A 73 -3.45 -26.83 29.86
C HIS A 73 -4.53 -27.90 29.96
N LYS A 74 -5.68 -27.70 29.30
CA LYS A 74 -6.86 -28.56 29.48
C LYS A 74 -6.87 -29.79 28.58
N LEU A 75 -6.33 -29.70 27.36
CA LEU A 75 -6.43 -30.76 26.36
C LEU A 75 -5.19 -31.67 26.36
N LEU A 76 -4.00 -31.07 26.52
CA LEU A 76 -2.72 -31.80 26.58
C LEU A 76 -2.30 -32.14 28.02
N GLY A 77 -3.02 -31.63 29.02
CA GLY A 77 -2.75 -31.91 30.43
C GLY A 77 -1.46 -31.27 30.96
N ASN A 78 -0.92 -30.26 30.28
CA ASN A 78 0.31 -29.61 30.71
C ASN A 78 0.06 -28.74 31.95
N PRO A 79 0.68 -29.02 33.10
CA PRO A 79 0.41 -28.28 34.34
C PRO A 79 0.90 -26.83 34.29
N GLN A 80 1.93 -26.53 33.50
CA GLN A 80 2.51 -25.19 33.33
C GLN A 80 2.87 -24.90 31.85
N PRO A 81 1.87 -24.58 31.00
CA PRO A 81 2.09 -24.40 29.57
C PRO A 81 2.58 -22.98 29.25
N VAL A 82 3.86 -22.72 29.54
CA VAL A 82 4.51 -21.42 29.30
C VAL A 82 4.90 -21.23 27.83
N PHE A 83 5.22 -22.31 27.13
CA PHE A 83 5.76 -22.25 25.76
C PHE A 83 4.70 -22.07 24.69
N ALA A 84 3.50 -22.63 24.86
CA ALA A 84 2.44 -22.50 23.87
C ALA A 84 2.00 -21.03 23.68
N PRO A 85 1.76 -20.23 24.73
CA PRO A 85 1.43 -18.81 24.58
C PRO A 85 2.58 -17.99 23.99
N ILE A 86 3.82 -18.25 24.38
CA ILE A 86 5.00 -17.53 23.87
C ILE A 86 5.19 -17.81 22.38
N SER A 87 5.08 -19.08 21.98
CA SER A 87 5.16 -19.48 20.57
C SER A 87 4.02 -18.86 19.77
N ALA A 88 2.80 -18.79 20.33
CA ALA A 88 1.67 -18.17 19.67
C ALA A 88 1.92 -16.67 19.42
N VAL A 89 2.34 -15.91 20.44
CA VAL A 89 2.63 -14.47 20.28
C VAL A 89 3.82 -14.24 19.36
N GLY A 90 4.89 -15.02 19.52
CA GLY A 90 6.11 -14.91 18.69
C GLY A 90 5.82 -15.21 17.23
N THR A 91 5.08 -16.28 16.95
CA THR A 91 4.64 -16.64 15.59
C THR A 91 3.75 -15.55 15.01
N LEU A 92 2.77 -15.07 15.78
CA LEU A 92 1.85 -14.04 15.29
C LEU A 92 2.60 -12.75 14.97
N ALA A 93 3.46 -12.28 15.88
CA ALA A 93 4.29 -11.09 15.69
C ALA A 93 5.26 -11.21 14.51
N ALA A 94 5.86 -12.38 14.31
CA ALA A 94 6.77 -12.64 13.19
C ALA A 94 6.03 -12.88 11.86
N SER A 95 4.77 -13.33 11.91
CA SER A 95 3.93 -13.57 10.72
C SER A 95 3.30 -12.32 10.13
N VAL A 96 3.29 -11.20 10.88
CA VAL A 96 2.70 -9.94 10.40
C VAL A 96 3.41 -9.47 9.13
N GLY A 97 2.69 -9.47 8.01
CA GLY A 97 3.22 -9.06 6.71
C GLY A 97 4.20 -10.05 6.07
N GLN A 98 4.31 -11.28 6.60
CA GLN A 98 5.12 -12.34 6.01
C GLN A 98 4.24 -13.37 5.29
N ARG A 99 4.82 -14.06 4.30
CA ARG A 99 4.18 -15.16 3.55
C ARG A 99 3.79 -16.33 4.46
N PHE A 100 2.78 -17.12 4.09
CA PHE A 100 2.38 -18.30 4.88
C PHE A 100 3.52 -19.32 4.96
N ARG A 101 4.20 -19.57 3.83
CA ARG A 101 5.40 -20.42 3.82
C ARG A 101 6.46 -19.96 4.81
N ARG A 102 6.71 -18.65 4.88
CA ARG A 102 7.68 -18.08 5.82
C ARG A 102 7.19 -18.20 7.27
N THR A 103 5.88 -18.10 7.50
CA THR A 103 5.27 -18.36 8.80
C THR A 103 5.45 -19.83 9.23
N VAL A 104 5.30 -20.78 8.31
CA VAL A 104 5.58 -22.20 8.57
C VAL A 104 7.07 -22.43 8.84
N GLU A 105 7.96 -21.84 8.05
CA GLU A 105 9.41 -21.87 8.29
C GLU A 105 9.77 -21.31 9.68
N LEU A 106 9.09 -20.25 10.13
CA LEU A 106 9.24 -19.69 11.47
C LEU A 106 8.77 -20.65 12.57
N ILE A 107 7.61 -21.30 12.42
CA ILE A 107 7.10 -22.28 13.39
C ILE A 107 8.07 -23.46 13.51
N VAL A 108 8.54 -23.98 12.37
CA VAL A 108 9.54 -25.05 12.32
C VAL A 108 10.84 -24.59 12.99
N GLY A 109 11.29 -23.35 12.72
CA GLY A 109 12.47 -22.76 13.35
C GLY A 109 12.36 -22.66 14.87
N VAL A 110 11.19 -22.24 15.39
CA VAL A 110 10.93 -22.21 16.85
C VAL A 110 10.97 -23.63 17.42
N GLY A 111 10.34 -24.60 16.75
CA GLY A 111 10.38 -26.00 17.16
C GLY A 111 11.79 -26.57 17.22
N VAL A 112 12.61 -26.30 16.19
CA VAL A 112 14.03 -26.70 16.15
C VAL A 112 14.82 -26.01 17.27
N GLY A 113 14.59 -24.72 17.51
CA GLY A 113 15.27 -23.97 18.57
C GLY A 113 14.99 -24.53 19.97
N VAL A 114 13.73 -24.89 20.24
CA VAL A 114 13.34 -25.54 21.49
C VAL A 114 14.01 -26.92 21.62
N ALA A 115 13.99 -27.74 20.56
CA ALA A 115 14.61 -29.06 20.57
C ALA A 115 16.13 -28.99 20.80
N VAL A 116 16.83 -28.03 20.16
CA VAL A 116 18.27 -27.80 20.37
C VAL A 116 18.55 -27.32 21.80
N GLY A 117 17.72 -26.41 22.33
CA GLY A 117 17.84 -25.93 23.70
C GLY A 117 17.68 -27.06 24.72
N ASP A 118 16.68 -27.91 24.54
CA ASP A 118 16.44 -29.08 25.40
C ASP A 118 17.59 -30.09 25.30
N LEU A 119 18.09 -30.38 24.10
CA LEU A 119 19.25 -31.27 23.91
C LEU A 119 20.50 -30.75 24.63
N LEU A 120 20.76 -29.44 24.55
CA LEU A 120 21.89 -28.84 25.25
C LEU A 120 21.72 -28.94 26.78
N ILE A 121 20.52 -28.75 27.30
CA ILE A 121 20.26 -28.90 28.75
C ILE A 121 20.39 -30.36 29.17
N TYR A 122 19.90 -31.30 28.36
CA TYR A 122 20.04 -32.74 28.61
C TYR A 122 21.52 -33.15 28.70
N LEU A 123 22.35 -32.62 27.79
CA LEU A 123 23.78 -32.95 27.74
C LEU A 123 24.64 -32.22 28.79
N LEU A 124 24.35 -30.95 29.09
CA LEU A 124 25.19 -30.10 29.95
C LEU A 124 24.68 -29.96 31.39
N GLY A 125 23.43 -30.34 31.65
CA GLY A 125 22.75 -30.17 32.93
C GLY A 125 22.32 -28.72 33.20
N THR A 126 21.87 -28.47 34.43
CA THR A 126 21.30 -27.17 34.85
C THR A 126 22.26 -26.40 35.77
N GLY A 127 22.51 -25.11 35.49
CA GLY A 127 23.28 -24.22 36.36
C GLY A 127 23.62 -22.87 35.70
N ALA A 128 24.22 -21.96 36.48
CA ALA A 128 24.44 -20.57 36.06
C ALA A 128 25.42 -20.44 34.87
N TRP A 129 26.45 -21.27 34.82
CA TRP A 129 27.39 -21.27 33.70
C TRP A 129 26.80 -21.97 32.46
N GLN A 130 25.97 -23.02 32.63
CA GLN A 130 25.25 -23.66 31.53
C GLN A 130 24.25 -22.68 30.90
N LEU A 131 23.53 -21.90 31.71
CA LEU A 131 22.65 -20.83 31.22
C LEU A 131 23.42 -19.84 30.35
N GLY A 132 24.56 -19.34 30.85
CA GLY A 132 25.41 -18.42 30.10
C GLY A 132 25.85 -19.01 28.77
N LEU A 133 26.26 -20.29 28.76
CA LEU A 133 26.68 -20.98 27.56
C LEU A 133 25.54 -21.17 26.56
N VAL A 134 24.39 -21.67 26.99
CA VAL A 134 23.23 -21.92 26.12
C VAL A 134 22.73 -20.61 25.48
N VAL A 135 22.62 -19.54 26.27
CA VAL A 135 22.22 -18.22 25.76
C VAL A 135 23.25 -17.68 24.75
N THR A 136 24.54 -17.80 25.06
CA THR A 136 25.61 -17.38 24.15
C THR A 136 25.56 -18.13 22.83
N VAL A 137 25.42 -19.45 22.88
CA VAL A 137 25.30 -20.30 21.68
C VAL A 137 24.05 -19.95 20.88
N ALA A 138 22.90 -19.78 21.53
CA ALA A 138 21.66 -19.39 20.85
C ALA A 138 21.78 -18.05 20.13
N ILE A 139 22.39 -17.04 20.76
CA ILE A 139 22.65 -15.73 20.15
C ILE A 139 23.61 -15.86 18.97
N LEU A 140 24.73 -16.57 19.14
CA LEU A 140 25.73 -16.75 18.08
C LEU A 140 25.15 -17.47 16.85
N LEU A 141 24.37 -18.53 17.05
CA LEU A 141 23.68 -19.24 15.97
C LEU A 141 22.66 -18.34 15.26
N THR A 142 21.94 -17.51 16.02
CA THR A 142 20.95 -16.56 15.47
C THR A 142 21.61 -15.46 14.64
N ILE A 143 22.75 -14.93 15.10
CA ILE A 143 23.56 -13.95 14.36
C ILE A 143 24.16 -14.59 13.10
N PHE A 144 24.71 -15.81 13.22
CA PHE A 144 25.26 -16.55 12.10
C PHE A 144 24.23 -16.80 10.99
N ALA A 145 22.97 -17.03 11.37
CA ALA A 145 21.85 -17.16 10.44
C ALA A 145 21.39 -15.84 9.80
N GLY A 146 22.04 -14.70 10.10
CA GLY A 146 21.69 -13.39 9.53
C GLY A 146 20.38 -12.81 10.08
N ALA A 147 19.96 -13.20 11.28
CA ALA A 147 18.70 -12.77 11.86
C ALA A 147 18.75 -11.33 12.40
N SER A 148 17.59 -10.68 12.45
CA SER A 148 17.46 -9.30 12.97
C SER A 148 17.67 -9.23 14.49
N VAL A 149 17.98 -8.03 15.00
CA VAL A 149 18.17 -7.75 16.44
C VAL A 149 16.98 -8.23 17.29
N ALA A 150 15.74 -8.08 16.78
CA ALA A 150 14.55 -8.55 17.48
C ALA A 150 14.53 -10.07 17.65
N ILE A 151 14.95 -10.82 16.63
CA ILE A 151 15.03 -12.29 16.68
C ILE A 151 16.12 -12.73 17.66
N VAL A 152 17.26 -12.01 17.69
CA VAL A 152 18.33 -12.27 18.66
C VAL A 152 17.85 -12.11 20.10
N ILE A 153 17.13 -11.02 20.41
CA ILE A 153 16.56 -10.78 21.74
C ILE A 153 15.57 -11.89 22.12
N GLN A 154 14.73 -12.30 21.17
CA GLN A 154 13.74 -13.36 21.39
C GLN A 154 14.40 -14.72 21.63
N ALA A 155 15.43 -15.07 20.87
CA ALA A 155 16.21 -16.30 21.05
C ALA A 155 16.87 -16.33 22.44
N ALA A 156 17.46 -15.21 22.87
CA ALA A 156 18.04 -15.07 24.20
C ALA A 156 17.00 -15.23 25.31
N ALA A 157 15.87 -14.52 25.22
CA ALA A 157 14.79 -14.61 26.19
C ALA A 157 14.21 -16.03 26.30
N THR A 158 14.02 -16.70 25.15
CA THR A 158 13.53 -18.08 25.09
C THR A 158 14.55 -19.04 25.72
N ALA A 159 15.84 -18.91 25.40
CA ALA A 159 16.89 -19.72 26.00
C ALA A 159 16.96 -19.58 27.53
N VAL A 160 16.82 -18.35 28.06
CA VAL A 160 16.75 -18.10 29.50
C VAL A 160 15.54 -18.81 30.13
N LEU A 161 14.38 -18.72 29.50
CA LEU A 161 13.16 -19.37 29.99
C LEU A 161 13.30 -20.90 30.00
N ILE A 162 13.83 -21.51 28.94
CA ILE A 162 14.04 -22.96 28.83
C ILE A 162 14.93 -23.45 29.98
N VAL A 163 16.08 -22.81 30.20
CA VAL A 163 17.05 -23.25 31.21
C VAL A 163 16.54 -23.03 32.64
N THR A 164 15.81 -21.94 32.89
CA THR A 164 15.32 -21.60 34.24
C THR A 164 14.08 -22.38 34.66
N LEU A 165 13.24 -22.81 33.70
CA LEU A 165 12.01 -23.59 33.98
C LEU A 165 12.21 -25.12 33.86
N SER A 166 13.30 -25.59 33.25
CA SER A 166 13.67 -27.03 33.19
C SER A 166 13.83 -27.77 34.53
N PRO A 167 14.36 -27.18 35.61
CA PRO A 167 14.65 -27.93 36.83
C PRO A 167 13.40 -28.44 37.57
N SER A 168 12.20 -27.92 37.26
CA SER A 168 11.01 -28.08 38.10
C SER A 168 10.18 -29.33 37.80
N THR A 169 10.40 -30.02 36.68
CA THR A 169 9.61 -31.20 36.28
C THR A 169 10.40 -32.13 35.36
N GLN A 170 10.49 -33.42 35.70
CA GLN A 170 11.06 -34.46 34.84
C GLN A 170 10.18 -34.66 33.59
N ASN A 171 10.81 -34.90 32.42
CA ASN A 171 10.17 -35.18 31.12
C ASN A 171 9.49 -33.99 30.39
N LEU A 172 10.05 -32.78 30.43
CA LEU A 172 9.48 -31.62 29.70
C LEU A 172 9.81 -31.54 28.20
N GLU A 173 10.72 -32.35 27.68
CA GLU A 173 11.25 -32.20 26.31
C GLU A 173 10.16 -32.34 25.23
N ILE A 174 9.34 -33.39 25.32
CA ILE A 174 8.23 -33.63 24.39
C ILE A 174 7.10 -32.60 24.56
N PRO A 175 6.63 -32.29 25.80
CA PRO A 175 5.63 -31.25 26.03
C PRO A 175 5.95 -29.88 25.42
N ARG A 176 7.22 -29.43 25.49
CA ARG A 176 7.62 -28.10 25.00
C ARG A 176 7.62 -28.00 23.48
N PHE A 177 8.11 -29.04 22.80
CA PHE A 177 8.07 -29.10 21.35
C PHE A 177 6.62 -29.09 20.86
N VAL A 178 5.75 -29.89 21.46
CA VAL A 178 4.32 -29.93 21.13
C VAL A 178 3.66 -28.57 21.42
N ASP A 179 3.97 -27.94 22.55
CA ASP A 179 3.49 -26.61 22.90
C ASP A 179 3.91 -25.55 21.89
N ALA A 180 5.15 -25.60 21.38
CA ALA A 180 5.64 -24.67 20.38
C ALA A 180 4.83 -24.78 19.07
N PHE A 181 4.59 -26.00 18.58
CA PHE A 181 3.78 -26.23 17.38
C PHE A 181 2.32 -25.88 17.60
N LEU A 182 1.76 -26.20 18.76
CA LEU A 182 0.39 -25.85 19.13
C LEU A 182 0.21 -24.33 19.16
N GLY A 183 1.15 -23.61 19.79
CA GLY A 183 1.15 -22.15 19.83
C GLY A 183 1.20 -21.53 18.44
N GLY A 184 2.11 -22.01 17.58
CA GLY A 184 2.20 -21.58 16.19
C GLY A 184 0.94 -21.88 15.38
N GLY A 185 0.34 -23.07 15.57
CA GLY A 185 -0.91 -23.47 14.93
C GLY A 185 -2.11 -22.63 15.37
N ILE A 186 -2.20 -22.32 16.67
CA ILE A 186 -3.26 -21.46 17.22
C ILE A 186 -3.08 -20.01 16.76
N ALA A 187 -1.84 -19.51 16.68
CA ALA A 187 -1.57 -18.21 16.09
C ALA A 187 -2.03 -18.13 14.63
N LEU A 188 -1.74 -19.16 13.83
CA LEU A 188 -2.24 -19.28 12.46
C LEU A 188 -3.77 -19.34 12.41
N LEU A 189 -4.41 -20.12 13.29
CA LEU A 189 -5.87 -20.24 13.35
C LEU A 189 -6.53 -18.93 13.75
N VAL A 190 -6.03 -18.26 14.79
CA VAL A 190 -6.49 -16.95 15.22
C VAL A 190 -6.29 -15.93 14.10
N THR A 191 -5.13 -15.91 13.45
CA THR A 191 -4.88 -15.04 12.30
C THR A 191 -5.87 -15.33 11.17
N ALA A 192 -6.08 -16.60 10.83
CA ALA A 192 -7.00 -17.02 9.78
C ALA A 192 -8.48 -16.72 10.09
N VAL A 193 -8.90 -16.72 11.35
CA VAL A 193 -10.29 -16.49 11.77
C VAL A 193 -10.56 -15.03 12.11
N LEU A 194 -9.67 -14.39 12.87
CA LEU A 194 -9.80 -13.03 13.41
C LEU A 194 -9.16 -11.94 12.55
N LEU A 195 -8.48 -12.25 11.44
CA LEU A 195 -8.25 -11.24 10.40
C LEU A 195 -9.44 -11.17 9.45
N PRO A 196 -10.31 -10.17 9.62
CA PRO A 196 -10.97 -9.55 8.48
C PRO A 196 -9.92 -8.67 7.78
N LEU A 197 -8.85 -9.25 7.24
CA LEU A 197 -8.31 -8.65 6.01
C LEU A 197 -9.46 -8.84 5.04
N ASN A 198 -10.26 -7.80 4.83
CA ASN A 198 -10.93 -7.71 3.55
C ASN A 198 -9.77 -7.54 2.57
N PRO A 199 -9.35 -8.60 1.86
CA PRO A 199 -8.16 -8.54 1.02
C PRO A 199 -8.32 -7.49 -0.07
N LEU A 200 -9.58 -7.19 -0.45
CA LEU A 200 -9.94 -6.06 -1.30
C LEU A 200 -9.49 -4.73 -0.70
N ARG A 201 -9.66 -4.51 0.61
CA ARG A 201 -9.16 -3.28 1.27
C ARG A 201 -7.64 -3.20 1.31
N VAL A 202 -6.94 -4.33 1.40
CA VAL A 202 -5.47 -4.37 1.38
C VAL A 202 -4.95 -4.05 -0.03
N ILE A 203 -5.50 -4.72 -1.05
CA ILE A 203 -5.17 -4.46 -2.46
C ILE A 203 -5.52 -3.02 -2.83
N ASN A 204 -6.71 -2.53 -2.47
CA ASN A 204 -7.11 -1.14 -2.71
C ASN A 204 -6.18 -0.15 -2.04
N ARG A 205 -5.70 -0.44 -0.83
CA ARG A 205 -4.76 0.43 -0.14
C ARG A 205 -3.39 0.42 -0.82
N ALA A 206 -2.95 -0.71 -1.35
CA ALA A 206 -1.70 -0.85 -2.09
C ALA A 206 -1.75 -0.26 -3.51
N ALA A 207 -2.92 -0.27 -4.16
CA ALA A 207 -3.13 0.30 -5.49
C ALA A 207 -3.24 1.83 -5.50
N ARG A 208 -3.67 2.43 -4.38
CA ARG A 208 -3.88 3.90 -4.26
C ARG A 208 -2.68 4.72 -4.71
N PRO A 209 -1.44 4.50 -4.22
CA PRO A 209 -0.29 5.30 -4.64
C PRO A 209 -0.03 5.23 -6.16
N ALA A 210 -0.17 4.04 -6.75
CA ALA A 210 0.04 3.83 -8.19
C ALA A 210 -1.04 4.54 -9.03
N LEU A 211 -2.32 4.42 -8.64
CA LEU A 211 -3.44 5.08 -9.33
C LEU A 211 -3.40 6.61 -9.14
N ASP A 212 -3.05 7.11 -7.94
CA ASP A 212 -2.88 8.54 -7.68
C ASP A 212 -1.73 9.13 -8.50
N LEU A 213 -0.61 8.42 -8.57
CA LEU A 213 0.52 8.80 -9.40
C LEU A 213 0.12 8.87 -10.88
N LEU A 214 -0.55 7.82 -11.39
CA LEU A 214 -0.99 7.75 -12.78
C LEU A 214 -1.95 8.90 -13.13
N ALA A 215 -2.99 9.11 -12.32
CA ALA A 215 -3.94 10.21 -12.53
C ALA A 215 -3.24 11.57 -12.53
N ALA A 216 -2.37 11.83 -11.55
CA ALA A 216 -1.66 13.09 -11.45
C ALA A 216 -0.74 13.35 -12.65
N GLN A 217 -0.05 12.31 -13.17
CA GLN A 217 0.85 12.49 -14.32
C GLN A 217 0.08 12.64 -15.64
N LEU A 218 -1.10 12.02 -15.77
CA LEU A 218 -2.00 12.26 -16.89
C LEU A 218 -2.55 13.70 -16.86
N ASP A 219 -3.02 14.20 -15.71
CA ASP A 219 -3.48 15.59 -15.54
C ASP A 219 -2.35 16.60 -15.87
N ALA A 220 -1.15 16.39 -15.32
CA ALA A 220 0.01 17.24 -15.61
C ALA A 220 0.39 17.23 -17.11
N THR A 221 0.21 16.10 -17.79
CA THR A 221 0.45 16.00 -19.23
C THR A 221 -0.61 16.73 -20.04
N ALA A 222 -1.89 16.61 -19.65
CA ALA A 222 -2.97 17.37 -20.27
C ALA A 222 -2.74 18.88 -20.14
N ASP A 223 -2.42 19.36 -18.94
CA ASP A 223 -2.13 20.78 -18.70
C ASP A 223 -0.85 21.24 -19.42
N GLY A 224 0.18 20.40 -19.45
CA GLY A 224 1.40 20.66 -20.21
C GLY A 224 1.13 20.79 -21.71
N LEU A 225 0.25 19.95 -22.28
CA LEU A 225 -0.14 20.05 -23.70
C LEU A 225 -0.98 21.30 -23.98
N ARG A 226 -1.93 21.67 -23.10
CA ARG A 226 -2.72 22.91 -23.24
C ARG A 226 -1.83 24.15 -23.28
N ASN A 227 -0.83 24.19 -22.42
CA ASN A 227 0.08 25.33 -22.30
C ASN A 227 1.32 25.21 -23.20
N ARG A 228 1.46 24.11 -23.95
CA ARG A 228 2.69 23.74 -24.68
C ARG A 228 3.96 23.81 -23.83
N ASP A 229 3.84 23.45 -22.55
CA ASP A 229 4.95 23.42 -21.60
C ASP A 229 5.66 22.06 -21.64
N ARG A 230 6.72 21.98 -22.45
CA ARG A 230 7.57 20.79 -22.56
C ARG A 230 8.16 20.36 -21.21
N ALA A 231 8.58 21.30 -20.37
CA ALA A 231 9.24 20.99 -19.10
C ALA A 231 8.26 20.34 -18.12
N ALA A 232 7.02 20.81 -18.08
CA ALA A 232 5.96 20.19 -17.28
C ALA A 232 5.68 18.73 -17.72
N ILE A 233 5.55 18.47 -19.03
CA ILE A 233 5.31 17.12 -19.55
C ILE A 233 6.51 16.20 -19.26
N GLN A 234 7.74 16.71 -19.39
CA GLN A 234 8.94 15.94 -19.12
C GLN A 234 9.07 15.60 -17.62
N GLY A 235 8.74 16.53 -16.73
CA GLY A 235 8.65 16.26 -15.29
C GLY A 235 7.61 15.18 -14.97
N ALA A 236 6.46 15.18 -15.66
CA ALA A 236 5.44 14.15 -15.50
C ALA A 236 5.95 12.76 -15.93
N LEU A 237 6.71 12.69 -17.03
CA LEU A 237 7.32 11.46 -17.50
C LEU A 237 8.35 10.90 -16.50
N GLU A 238 9.22 11.77 -15.98
CA GLU A 238 10.24 11.38 -15.00
C GLU A 238 9.60 10.86 -13.71
N ARG A 239 8.56 11.53 -13.21
CA ARG A 239 7.84 11.09 -12.01
C ARG A 239 7.11 9.77 -12.24
N LEU A 240 6.50 9.56 -13.41
CA LEU A 240 5.87 8.28 -13.76
C LEU A 240 6.90 7.15 -13.91
N ARG A 241 8.12 7.41 -14.40
CA ARG A 241 9.20 6.40 -14.50
C ARG A 241 9.81 6.03 -13.15
N ASN A 242 9.76 6.95 -12.19
CA ASN A 242 10.20 6.74 -10.81
C ASN A 242 9.06 6.18 -9.93
N ASN A 243 8.36 5.15 -10.42
CA ASN A 243 7.20 4.52 -9.77
C ASN A 243 7.46 3.10 -9.23
N LYS A 244 8.73 2.69 -9.17
CA LYS A 244 9.12 1.31 -8.88
C LYS A 244 8.64 0.83 -7.52
N GLU A 245 8.64 1.72 -6.52
CA GLU A 245 8.21 1.41 -5.16
C GLU A 245 6.69 1.23 -5.09
N GLU A 246 5.94 2.11 -5.76
CA GLU A 246 4.49 2.06 -5.85
C GLU A 246 4.02 0.77 -6.55
N LEU A 247 4.68 0.38 -7.65
CA LEU A 247 4.39 -0.87 -8.36
C LEU A 247 4.82 -2.12 -7.58
N ALA A 248 5.97 -2.10 -6.90
CA ALA A 248 6.41 -3.21 -6.05
C ALA A 248 5.41 -3.45 -4.91
N THR A 249 4.96 -2.38 -4.24
CA THR A 249 3.96 -2.45 -3.16
C THR A 249 2.64 -3.05 -3.64
N LEU A 250 2.18 -2.65 -4.84
CA LEU A 250 0.97 -3.20 -5.45
C LEU A 250 1.15 -4.70 -5.74
N GLY A 251 2.25 -5.08 -6.40
CA GLY A 251 2.56 -6.47 -6.73
C GLY A 251 2.62 -7.39 -5.50
N GLU A 252 3.30 -6.95 -4.44
CA GLU A 252 3.37 -7.70 -3.17
C GLU A 252 1.99 -7.90 -2.54
N ALA A 253 1.13 -6.88 -2.57
CA ALA A 253 -0.21 -6.97 -2.00
C ALA A 253 -1.12 -7.94 -2.78
N ILE A 254 -1.02 -7.95 -4.12
CA ILE A 254 -1.79 -8.88 -4.97
C ILE A 254 -1.32 -10.31 -4.76
N GLU A 255 -0.01 -10.54 -4.68
CA GLU A 255 0.55 -11.87 -4.46
C GLU A 255 0.12 -12.42 -3.10
N GLY A 256 0.14 -11.60 -2.04
CA GLY A 256 -0.38 -11.98 -0.72
C GLY A 256 -1.89 -12.24 -0.70
N ALA A 257 -2.67 -11.52 -1.51
CA ALA A 257 -4.10 -11.77 -1.64
C ALA A 257 -4.40 -13.10 -2.35
N LYS A 258 -3.65 -13.45 -3.41
CA LYS A 258 -3.76 -14.75 -4.11
C LYS A 258 -3.44 -15.93 -3.18
N GLU A 259 -2.40 -15.80 -2.35
CA GLU A 259 -2.03 -16.82 -1.34
C GLU A 259 -3.13 -16.99 -0.27
N THR A 260 -3.74 -15.89 0.16
CA THR A 260 -4.84 -15.94 1.15
C THR A 260 -6.11 -16.56 0.58
N ALA A 261 -6.46 -16.27 -0.69
CA ALA A 261 -7.64 -16.79 -1.37
C ALA A 261 -7.59 -18.31 -1.63
N THR A 262 -6.38 -18.86 -1.79
CA THR A 262 -6.17 -20.28 -2.02
C THR A 262 -6.24 -21.09 -0.72
N LEU A 263 -5.68 -20.58 0.38
CA LEU A 263 -5.46 -21.32 1.63
C LEU A 263 -6.58 -21.25 2.69
N SER A 264 -7.53 -20.30 2.61
CA SER A 264 -8.54 -20.10 3.67
C SER A 264 -9.92 -20.71 3.32
N PRO A 265 -10.34 -21.84 3.93
CA PRO A 265 -11.62 -22.50 3.61
C PRO A 265 -12.84 -21.64 3.91
N ALA A 266 -12.76 -20.79 4.95
CA ALA A 266 -13.83 -19.88 5.36
C ALA A 266 -14.15 -18.79 4.33
N ARG A 267 -13.30 -18.61 3.29
CA ARG A 267 -13.40 -17.52 2.31
C ARG A 267 -13.60 -18.00 0.87
N TRP A 268 -13.79 -19.30 0.67
CA TRP A 268 -14.09 -19.87 -0.65
C TRP A 268 -15.36 -19.29 -1.29
N HIS A 269 -16.31 -18.81 -0.48
CA HIS A 269 -17.51 -18.12 -0.96
C HIS A 269 -17.25 -16.71 -1.55
N ARG A 270 -16.05 -16.11 -1.36
CA ARG A 270 -15.67 -14.81 -1.93
C ARG A 270 -14.46 -14.89 -2.86
N ARG A 271 -14.19 -16.08 -3.41
CA ARG A 271 -13.10 -16.29 -4.38
C ARG A 271 -13.29 -15.42 -5.62
N ASP A 272 -14.51 -15.30 -6.11
CA ASP A 272 -14.79 -14.56 -7.35
C ASP A 272 -14.41 -13.07 -7.23
N GLU A 273 -14.79 -12.40 -6.13
CA GLU A 273 -14.39 -11.01 -5.86
C GLU A 273 -12.86 -10.84 -5.75
N LEU A 274 -12.18 -11.79 -5.12
CA LEU A 274 -10.73 -11.78 -4.93
C LEU A 274 -9.96 -12.02 -6.24
N THR A 275 -10.45 -12.94 -7.06
CA THR A 275 -9.91 -13.26 -8.38
C THR A 275 -10.03 -12.03 -9.29
N HIS A 276 -11.18 -11.36 -9.29
CA HIS A 276 -11.42 -10.16 -10.08
C HIS A 276 -10.42 -9.01 -9.80
N TYR A 277 -10.12 -8.75 -8.52
CA TYR A 277 -9.13 -7.73 -8.16
C TYR A 277 -7.69 -8.14 -8.44
N ALA A 278 -7.40 -9.44 -8.30
CA ALA A 278 -6.09 -9.98 -8.63
C ALA A 278 -5.85 -9.99 -10.15
N GLU A 279 -6.92 -10.07 -10.94
CA GLU A 279 -6.93 -9.93 -12.40
C GLU A 279 -6.84 -8.47 -12.84
N ALA A 280 -7.32 -7.50 -12.04
CA ALA A 280 -7.20 -6.06 -12.33
C ALA A 280 -5.75 -5.52 -12.23
N ALA A 281 -4.85 -6.26 -11.59
CA ALA A 281 -3.44 -5.91 -11.42
C ALA A 281 -2.67 -5.71 -12.73
N ASP A 282 -2.68 -6.73 -13.58
CA ASP A 282 -1.92 -6.73 -14.83
C ASP A 282 -2.43 -5.65 -15.80
N PRO A 283 -3.75 -5.44 -15.98
CA PRO A 283 -4.28 -4.29 -16.71
C PRO A 283 -3.83 -2.94 -16.16
N ILE A 284 -3.77 -2.74 -14.83
CA ILE A 284 -3.27 -1.49 -14.24
C ILE A 284 -1.80 -1.26 -14.60
N ASP A 285 -0.95 -2.28 -14.50
CA ASP A 285 0.46 -2.18 -14.90
C ASP A 285 0.60 -1.86 -16.40
N ARG A 286 -0.19 -2.51 -17.27
CA ARG A 286 -0.24 -2.17 -18.70
C ARG A 286 -0.67 -0.72 -18.93
N ALA A 287 -1.71 -0.24 -18.25
CA ALA A 287 -2.18 1.14 -18.34
C ALA A 287 -1.08 2.14 -17.93
N MET A 288 -0.30 1.84 -16.89
CA MET A 288 0.84 2.68 -16.47
C MET A 288 1.94 2.73 -17.52
N ARG A 289 2.30 1.58 -18.12
CA ARG A 289 3.33 1.50 -19.18
C ARG A 289 2.89 2.24 -20.45
N ASN A 290 1.64 2.05 -20.87
CA ASN A 290 1.07 2.71 -22.05
C ASN A 290 0.98 4.22 -21.84
N SER A 291 0.60 4.66 -20.64
CA SER A 291 0.64 6.07 -20.25
C SER A 291 2.07 6.65 -20.29
N GLY A 292 3.09 5.90 -19.89
CA GLY A 292 4.49 6.33 -20.08
C GLY A 292 4.86 6.60 -21.54
N THR A 293 4.35 5.79 -22.47
CA THR A 293 4.55 6.02 -23.91
C THR A 293 3.76 7.23 -24.40
N LEU A 294 2.53 7.42 -23.93
CA LEU A 294 1.70 8.59 -24.21
C LEU A 294 2.40 9.89 -23.78
N ILE A 295 2.87 9.97 -22.54
CA ILE A 295 3.55 11.16 -22.01
C ILE A 295 4.84 11.41 -22.78
N ARG A 296 5.66 10.38 -23.05
CA ARG A 296 6.87 10.52 -23.86
C ARG A 296 6.57 11.10 -25.24
N ARG A 297 5.51 10.63 -25.91
CA ARG A 297 5.12 11.15 -27.22
C ARG A 297 4.55 12.56 -27.15
N SER A 298 3.94 12.94 -26.03
CA SER A 298 3.49 14.31 -25.77
C SER A 298 4.66 15.28 -25.67
N VAL A 299 5.81 14.86 -25.10
CA VAL A 299 7.05 15.65 -25.11
C VAL A 299 7.51 15.90 -26.56
N THR A 300 7.64 14.84 -27.36
CA THR A 300 8.05 14.94 -28.78
C THR A 300 7.08 15.77 -29.60
N LEU A 301 5.78 15.63 -29.37
CA LEU A 301 4.74 16.42 -30.03
C LEU A 301 4.97 17.93 -29.84
N VAL A 302 5.25 18.35 -28.60
CA VAL A 302 5.54 19.77 -28.29
C VAL A 302 6.90 20.20 -28.84
N GLU A 303 7.93 19.34 -28.79
CA GLU A 303 9.26 19.61 -29.35
C GLU A 303 9.24 19.83 -30.87
N ASP A 304 8.45 19.01 -31.58
CA ASP A 304 8.32 19.06 -33.04
C ASP A 304 7.28 20.10 -33.50
N GLU A 305 6.72 20.88 -32.57
CA GLU A 305 5.69 21.90 -32.81
C GLU A 305 4.43 21.37 -33.53
N GLU A 306 4.10 20.08 -33.33
CA GLU A 306 2.93 19.46 -33.94
C GLU A 306 1.61 20.14 -33.49
N PRO A 307 0.54 20.06 -34.30
CA PRO A 307 -0.79 20.52 -33.89
C PRO A 307 -1.29 19.77 -32.63
N VAL A 308 -1.83 20.52 -31.67
CA VAL A 308 -2.52 19.99 -30.48
C VAL A 308 -3.97 20.46 -30.55
N PRO A 309 -4.89 19.67 -31.12
CA PRO A 309 -6.32 19.99 -31.08
C PRO A 309 -6.83 20.01 -29.64
N ASP A 310 -7.72 20.94 -29.30
CA ASP A 310 -8.29 21.08 -27.95
C ASP A 310 -8.87 19.76 -27.35
N PRO A 311 -9.49 18.86 -28.15
CA PRO A 311 -9.97 17.58 -27.62
C PRO A 311 -8.87 16.63 -27.14
N MET A 312 -7.60 16.80 -27.56
CA MET A 312 -6.51 15.89 -27.19
C MET A 312 -6.13 15.99 -25.70
N PRO A 313 -5.83 17.18 -25.14
CA PRO A 313 -5.68 17.33 -23.69
C PRO A 313 -6.92 16.90 -22.90
N ASP A 314 -8.12 17.16 -23.42
CA ASP A 314 -9.37 16.76 -22.75
C ASP A 314 -9.53 15.24 -22.68
N ALA A 315 -9.15 14.52 -23.74
CA ALA A 315 -9.09 13.07 -23.75
C ALA A 315 -8.15 12.52 -22.65
N ILE A 316 -6.97 13.13 -22.49
CA ILE A 316 -6.01 12.73 -21.46
C ILE A 316 -6.56 13.04 -20.05
N GLY A 317 -7.18 14.21 -19.86
CA GLY A 317 -7.85 14.54 -18.59
C GLY A 317 -9.01 13.60 -18.26
N HIS A 318 -9.72 13.08 -19.27
CA HIS A 318 -10.73 12.05 -19.08
C HIS A 318 -10.14 10.70 -18.65
N LEU A 319 -8.97 10.31 -19.16
CA LEU A 319 -8.25 9.15 -18.63
C LEU A 319 -7.87 9.35 -17.16
N ALA A 320 -7.35 10.53 -16.81
CA ALA A 320 -6.99 10.85 -15.42
C ALA A 320 -8.21 10.74 -14.49
N GLU A 321 -9.36 11.29 -14.91
CA GLU A 321 -10.63 11.16 -14.19
C GLU A 321 -11.09 9.70 -14.06
N SER A 322 -10.99 8.91 -15.14
CA SER A 322 -11.33 7.48 -15.12
C SER A 322 -10.50 6.71 -14.09
N VAL A 323 -9.19 6.99 -14.00
CA VAL A 323 -8.31 6.41 -12.97
C VAL A 323 -8.74 6.81 -11.55
N ARG A 324 -9.12 8.09 -11.35
CA ARG A 324 -9.60 8.58 -10.04
C ARG A 324 -10.93 7.94 -9.64
N LEU A 325 -11.85 7.78 -10.59
CA LEU A 325 -13.13 7.10 -10.39
C LEU A 325 -12.92 5.61 -10.10
N LEU A 326 -12.07 4.92 -10.86
CA LEU A 326 -11.74 3.51 -10.65
C LEU A 326 -11.22 3.28 -9.23
N LYS A 327 -10.29 4.14 -8.77
CA LYS A 327 -9.77 4.12 -7.40
C LYS A 327 -10.89 4.31 -6.35
N HIS A 328 -11.83 5.21 -6.60
CA HIS A 328 -12.92 5.52 -5.67
C HIS A 328 -13.94 4.38 -5.60
N GLU A 329 -14.44 3.93 -6.75
CA GLU A 329 -15.42 2.85 -6.88
C GLU A 329 -14.86 1.55 -6.31
N PHE A 330 -13.59 1.23 -6.58
CA PHE A 330 -12.91 0.12 -5.94
C PHE A 330 -12.83 0.24 -4.42
N ALA A 331 -12.51 1.43 -3.90
CA ALA A 331 -12.44 1.63 -2.46
C ALA A 331 -13.81 1.52 -1.77
N ALA A 332 -14.88 1.86 -2.47
CA ALA A 332 -16.27 1.74 -2.02
C ALA A 332 -16.82 0.31 -2.18
N GLY A 333 -16.21 -0.51 -3.04
CA GLY A 333 -16.75 -1.82 -3.41
C GLY A 333 -17.94 -1.71 -4.36
N GLU A 334 -18.00 -0.61 -5.12
CA GLU A 334 -19.02 -0.34 -6.14
C GLU A 334 -18.54 -0.88 -7.49
N GLU A 335 -19.49 -1.25 -8.35
CA GLU A 335 -19.16 -1.59 -9.73
C GLU A 335 -18.63 -0.34 -10.47
N PRO A 336 -17.50 -0.40 -11.21
CA PRO A 336 -16.83 0.81 -11.70
C PRO A 336 -17.47 1.42 -12.97
N GLU A 337 -18.77 1.67 -12.94
CA GLU A 337 -19.54 2.19 -14.07
C GLU A 337 -19.06 3.58 -14.51
N LYS A 338 -18.79 4.48 -13.57
CA LYS A 338 -18.37 5.85 -13.89
C LYS A 338 -16.96 5.84 -14.46
N ALA A 339 -16.06 5.01 -13.92
CA ALA A 339 -14.73 4.81 -14.49
C ALA A 339 -14.83 4.36 -15.96
N ARG A 340 -15.70 3.38 -16.26
CA ARG A 340 -15.92 2.87 -17.63
C ARG A 340 -16.45 3.96 -18.55
N GLU A 341 -17.51 4.67 -18.16
CA GLU A 341 -18.08 5.79 -18.93
C GLU A 341 -17.00 6.84 -19.25
N ARG A 342 -16.18 7.17 -18.25
CA ARG A 342 -15.14 8.18 -18.40
C ARG A 342 -13.99 7.74 -19.31
N SER A 343 -13.62 6.45 -19.27
CA SER A 343 -12.67 5.86 -20.22
C SER A 343 -13.19 5.92 -21.66
N LEU A 344 -14.48 5.64 -21.88
CA LEU A 344 -15.09 5.75 -23.21
C LEU A 344 -15.17 7.20 -23.68
N ARG A 345 -15.46 8.14 -22.77
CA ARG A 345 -15.42 9.57 -23.08
C ARG A 345 -14.02 10.00 -23.53
N ALA A 346 -12.96 9.55 -22.86
CA ALA A 346 -11.58 9.81 -23.29
C ALA A 346 -11.32 9.37 -24.74
N VAL A 347 -11.84 8.20 -25.11
CA VAL A 347 -11.70 7.64 -26.46
C VAL A 347 -12.48 8.45 -27.51
N SER A 348 -13.69 8.90 -27.16
CA SER A 348 -14.48 9.76 -28.03
C SER A 348 -13.79 11.11 -28.29
N GLU A 349 -13.22 11.72 -27.25
CA GLU A 349 -12.42 12.94 -27.38
C GLU A 349 -11.15 12.73 -28.22
N ALA A 350 -10.51 11.57 -28.05
CA ALA A 350 -9.36 11.19 -28.86
C ALA A 350 -9.72 11.03 -30.35
N GLY A 351 -10.93 10.52 -30.65
CA GLY A 351 -11.48 10.49 -32.01
C GLY A 351 -11.67 11.89 -32.60
N ARG A 352 -12.22 12.84 -31.81
CA ARG A 352 -12.36 14.25 -32.23
C ARG A 352 -11.03 14.89 -32.54
N ALA A 353 -10.03 14.68 -31.68
CA ALA A 353 -8.69 15.17 -31.90
C ALA A 353 -8.08 14.60 -33.19
N TYR A 354 -8.25 13.30 -33.43
CA TYR A 354 -7.77 12.66 -34.65
C TYR A 354 -8.43 13.25 -35.91
N GLY A 355 -9.75 13.45 -35.90
CA GLY A 355 -10.50 14.06 -37.00
C GLY A 355 -10.16 15.53 -37.25
N ALA A 356 -9.76 16.28 -36.21
CA ALA A 356 -9.28 17.66 -36.33
C ALA A 356 -7.88 17.78 -36.95
N GLY A 357 -7.17 16.67 -37.11
CA GLY A 357 -5.83 16.61 -37.69
C GLY A 357 -4.72 16.63 -36.64
N VAL A 358 -3.88 15.60 -36.66
CA VAL A 358 -2.74 15.42 -35.76
C VAL A 358 -1.51 15.02 -36.55
N GLY A 359 -0.33 15.36 -36.03
CA GLY A 359 0.94 14.88 -36.58
C GLY A 359 1.22 13.41 -36.25
N PHE A 360 2.45 12.98 -36.49
CA PHE A 360 2.86 11.60 -36.22
C PHE A 360 2.84 11.29 -34.72
N SER A 361 3.45 12.15 -33.90
CA SER A 361 3.48 11.98 -32.45
C SER A 361 2.08 12.09 -31.86
N GLY A 362 1.27 13.02 -32.35
CA GLY A 362 -0.16 13.13 -32.01
C GLY A 362 -0.95 11.86 -32.31
N SER A 363 -0.75 11.24 -33.47
CA SER A 363 -1.40 9.96 -33.83
C SER A 363 -1.04 8.84 -32.84
N VAL A 364 0.21 8.80 -32.37
CA VAL A 364 0.64 7.82 -31.35
C VAL A 364 0.01 8.14 -29.99
N VAL A 365 -0.11 9.41 -29.60
CA VAL A 365 -0.83 9.82 -28.38
C VAL A 365 -2.28 9.32 -28.42
N ILE A 366 -3.00 9.52 -29.54
CA ILE A 366 -4.37 9.00 -29.74
C ILE A 366 -4.42 7.47 -29.61
N ALA A 367 -3.50 6.76 -30.24
CA ALA A 367 -3.43 5.30 -30.14
C ALA A 367 -3.21 4.84 -28.68
N GLN A 368 -2.33 5.53 -27.94
CA GLN A 368 -2.10 5.20 -26.53
C GLN A 368 -3.29 5.54 -25.63
N ILE A 369 -4.07 6.59 -25.93
CA ILE A 369 -5.30 6.87 -25.20
C ILE A 369 -6.28 5.69 -25.32
N ARG A 370 -6.43 5.15 -26.54
CA ARG A 370 -7.29 3.97 -26.79
C ARG A 370 -6.80 2.74 -26.04
N THR A 371 -5.50 2.47 -26.07
CA THR A 371 -4.92 1.31 -25.39
C THR A 371 -5.05 1.44 -23.87
N THR A 372 -4.71 2.60 -23.30
CA THR A 372 -4.86 2.86 -21.86
C THR A 372 -6.32 2.77 -21.42
N ALA A 373 -7.27 3.32 -22.19
CA ALA A 373 -8.70 3.19 -21.89
C ALA A 373 -9.15 1.71 -21.93
N SER A 374 -8.66 0.91 -22.89
CA SER A 374 -8.94 -0.53 -22.94
C SER A 374 -8.44 -1.24 -21.69
N ASP A 375 -7.20 -0.96 -21.27
CA ASP A 375 -6.63 -1.53 -20.05
C ASP A 375 -7.41 -1.11 -18.78
N LEU A 376 -7.92 0.13 -18.71
CA LEU A 376 -8.77 0.58 -17.61
C LEU A 376 -10.15 -0.09 -17.61
N LEU A 377 -10.74 -0.35 -18.79
CA LEU A 377 -11.96 -1.15 -18.90
C LEU A 377 -11.74 -2.58 -18.42
N VAL A 378 -10.61 -3.20 -18.81
CA VAL A 378 -10.27 -4.54 -18.34
C VAL A 378 -9.98 -4.54 -16.83
N ALA A 379 -9.28 -3.53 -16.32
CA ALA A 379 -9.09 -3.35 -14.89
C ALA A 379 -10.43 -3.25 -14.15
N SER A 380 -11.44 -2.61 -14.75
CA SER A 380 -12.79 -2.48 -14.19
C SER A 380 -13.64 -3.75 -14.27
N GLY A 381 -13.11 -4.84 -14.84
CA GLY A 381 -13.79 -6.12 -14.92
C GLY A 381 -14.42 -6.50 -16.25
N ILE A 382 -14.14 -5.74 -17.31
CA ILE A 382 -14.64 -6.05 -18.66
C ILE A 382 -13.68 -7.00 -19.36
N GLU A 383 -14.21 -8.02 -20.04
CA GLU A 383 -13.40 -8.92 -20.85
C GLU A 383 -12.64 -8.16 -21.95
N GLN A 384 -11.40 -8.58 -22.25
CA GLN A 384 -10.52 -7.87 -23.17
C GLN A 384 -11.14 -7.66 -24.57
N GLU A 385 -11.86 -8.66 -25.08
CA GLU A 385 -12.54 -8.58 -26.37
C GLU A 385 -13.70 -7.56 -26.34
N GLU A 386 -14.43 -7.50 -25.24
CA GLU A 386 -15.54 -6.58 -25.04
C GLU A 386 -15.05 -5.14 -24.88
N ALA A 387 -14.01 -4.94 -24.07
CA ALA A 387 -13.33 -3.65 -23.96
C ALA A 387 -12.91 -3.16 -25.36
N ASN A 388 -12.27 -4.01 -26.16
CA ASN A 388 -11.87 -3.66 -27.52
C ASN A 388 -13.06 -3.31 -28.44
N ARG A 389 -14.22 -3.96 -28.29
CA ARG A 389 -15.45 -3.58 -29.01
C ARG A 389 -15.92 -2.19 -28.60
N TRP A 390 -16.01 -1.92 -27.29
CA TRP A 390 -16.47 -0.62 -26.78
C TRP A 390 -15.55 0.52 -27.21
N ILE A 391 -14.24 0.31 -27.15
CA ILE A 391 -13.24 1.27 -27.64
C ILE A 391 -13.42 1.56 -29.14
N ARG A 392 -13.68 0.53 -29.96
CA ARG A 392 -13.94 0.74 -31.41
C ARG A 392 -15.21 1.55 -31.65
N THR A 393 -16.29 1.25 -30.94
CA THR A 393 -17.55 2.01 -31.06
C THR A 393 -17.37 3.46 -30.64
N ALA A 394 -16.80 3.71 -29.44
CA ALA A 394 -16.60 5.05 -28.92
C ALA A 394 -15.66 5.91 -29.79
N PHE A 395 -14.69 5.28 -30.48
CA PHE A 395 -13.81 5.95 -31.43
C PHE A 395 -14.51 6.18 -32.79
N GLY A 396 -15.29 5.21 -33.26
CA GLY A 396 -15.89 5.15 -34.60
C GLY A 396 -17.26 5.83 -34.75
N GLU A 397 -17.94 6.25 -33.68
CA GLU A 397 -19.19 7.03 -33.75
C GLU A 397 -19.08 8.35 -34.54
N GLN A 398 -17.87 8.73 -34.97
CA GLN A 398 -17.60 9.91 -35.80
C GLN A 398 -17.13 9.61 -37.23
N GLU A 399 -16.87 8.34 -37.58
CA GLU A 399 -16.58 7.96 -38.99
C GLU A 399 -17.84 7.94 -39.87
N ARG A 400 -19.04 8.16 -39.30
CA ARG A 400 -20.25 8.41 -40.10
C ARG A 400 -20.36 9.90 -40.42
N PRO A 401 -20.15 10.33 -41.68
CA PRO A 401 -20.49 11.67 -42.10
C PRO A 401 -22.00 11.82 -41.93
N VAL A 402 -22.43 12.85 -41.21
CA VAL A 402 -23.83 13.28 -41.20
C VAL A 402 -24.09 13.90 -42.57
N GLY A 403 -24.56 13.09 -43.52
CA GLY A 403 -25.06 13.58 -44.81
C GLY A 403 -24.67 12.74 -46.01
N GLU A 404 -25.34 11.60 -46.19
CA GLU A 404 -25.89 11.18 -47.48
C GLU A 404 -26.78 9.94 -47.26
N PRO A 405 -28.05 9.92 -47.70
CA PRO A 405 -28.83 8.70 -47.74
C PRO A 405 -28.14 7.73 -48.71
N ALA A 406 -27.91 6.49 -48.28
CA ALA A 406 -27.33 5.46 -49.11
C ALA A 406 -28.14 5.27 -50.41
N GLU A 407 -27.57 5.66 -51.54
CA GLU A 407 -28.01 5.12 -52.83
C GLU A 407 -27.69 3.61 -52.86
N PRO A 408 -28.63 2.74 -53.29
CA PRO A 408 -28.36 1.32 -53.44
C PRO A 408 -27.46 1.07 -54.66
N GLY A 409 -26.15 1.23 -54.48
CA GLY A 409 -25.12 1.00 -55.49
C GLY A 409 -24.46 -0.39 -55.39
N GLU A 410 -24.82 -1.25 -56.34
CA GLU A 410 -24.05 -2.32 -56.99
C GLU A 410 -23.06 -3.18 -56.17
N THR A 411 -23.40 -4.47 -56.03
CA THR A 411 -22.51 -5.54 -55.56
C THR A 411 -21.21 -5.63 -56.39
N PRO A 412 -20.02 -5.73 -55.77
CA PRO A 412 -18.76 -5.88 -56.51
C PRO A 412 -18.72 -7.20 -57.30
N LYS A 413 -18.44 -7.12 -58.61
CA LYS A 413 -18.15 -8.30 -59.44
C LYS A 413 -16.85 -8.97 -58.97
N PRO A 414 -16.81 -10.31 -58.89
CA PRO A 414 -15.59 -11.03 -58.52
C PRO A 414 -14.49 -10.88 -59.60
N PRO A 415 -13.20 -10.92 -59.20
CA PRO A 415 -12.08 -10.69 -60.11
C PRO A 415 -11.95 -11.82 -61.14
N THR A 416 -11.79 -11.41 -62.40
CA THR A 416 -11.53 -12.29 -63.55
C THR A 416 -10.12 -12.89 -63.44
N ALA A 417 -10.01 -14.22 -63.61
CA ALA A 417 -8.72 -14.92 -63.63
C ALA A 417 -7.84 -14.46 -64.80
N PRO A 418 -6.49 -14.46 -64.65
CA PRO A 418 -5.58 -14.07 -65.72
C PRO A 418 -5.61 -15.08 -66.89
N PRO A 419 -5.35 -14.61 -68.13
CA PRO A 419 -5.37 -15.48 -69.31
C PRO A 419 -4.22 -16.48 -69.26
N VAL A 420 -4.54 -17.74 -69.54
CA VAL A 420 -3.56 -18.77 -69.83
C VAL A 420 -3.19 -18.63 -71.30
N GLY A 421 -1.96 -18.20 -71.58
CA GLY A 421 -1.40 -18.03 -72.92
C GLY A 421 0.07 -17.74 -72.86
#